data_AF-A0A7S1SS36-F1
#
_entry.id   AF-A0A7S1SS36-F1
#
_cell.length_a   1.000
_cell.length_b   1.000
_cell.length_c   1.000
_cell.angle_alpha   90.00
_cell.angle_beta   90.00
_cell.angle_gamma   90.00
#
_symmetry.space_group_name_H-M   'P 1'
#
loop_
_entity.id
_entity.type
_entity.pdbx_description
1 polymer ?
#
loop_
_entity_poly.entity_id
_entity_poly.type
_entity_poly.pdbx_seq_one_letter_code
_entity_poly.pdbx_strand_id
1 'polypeptide(L)'
;MRRAYGGYAGSVAQQPKKWGGSGRGAAAAMTEVLRCAACVVDSQGETSFLQHINGRAHARKARRPGFAGLLPNDMGVIPELRHPQLRAAAAAWGHSSNQGVGAPWTPEVRAVAFPSDVEAQARRTLAGLPPISYPARTHTKGSSRSGGGSRE
;
A
#
# COMPACT_ATOMS: atom_id res chain seq x y z
N MET A 1 -46.98 -10.93 -18.68
CA MET A 1 -45.64 -11.52 -18.47
C MET A 1 -44.97 -10.80 -17.31
N ARG A 2 -45.04 -11.34 -16.08
CA ARG A 2 -44.49 -10.72 -14.86
C ARG A 2 -43.38 -11.59 -14.28
N ARG A 3 -42.25 -10.95 -13.95
CA ARG A 3 -41.06 -11.51 -13.31
C ARG A 3 -41.38 -11.97 -11.88
N ALA A 4 -40.93 -13.18 -11.53
CA ALA A 4 -40.83 -13.64 -10.15
C ALA A 4 -39.34 -13.92 -9.85
N TYR A 5 -38.70 -13.02 -9.12
CA TYR A 5 -37.46 -13.33 -8.41
C TYR A 5 -37.85 -13.71 -6.98
N GLY A 6 -37.93 -15.01 -6.73
CA GLY A 6 -38.11 -15.58 -5.41
C GLY A 6 -36.87 -15.33 -4.56
N GLY A 7 -37.09 -14.78 -3.37
CA GLY A 7 -36.06 -14.49 -2.39
C GLY A 7 -35.52 -15.74 -1.72
N TYR A 8 -34.22 -15.72 -1.44
CA TYR A 8 -33.54 -16.60 -0.50
C TYR A 8 -33.03 -15.75 0.65
N ALA A 9 -33.89 -15.58 1.65
CA ALA A 9 -33.50 -15.17 2.99
C ALA A 9 -32.85 -16.37 3.68
N GLY A 10 -31.58 -16.61 3.39
CA GLY A 10 -30.74 -17.58 4.09
C GLY A 10 -29.95 -16.88 5.20
N SER A 11 -30.45 -16.96 6.42
CA SER A 11 -29.76 -16.56 7.64
C SER A 11 -28.42 -17.31 7.78
N VAL A 12 -27.31 -16.58 7.65
CA VAL A 12 -25.96 -17.08 7.97
C VAL A 12 -25.84 -17.25 9.49
N ALA A 13 -26.16 -18.45 9.98
CA ALA A 13 -25.84 -18.88 11.32
C ALA A 13 -24.31 -18.89 11.50
N GLN A 14 -23.81 -17.88 12.22
CA GLN A 14 -22.42 -17.73 12.58
C GLN A 14 -22.13 -18.69 13.74
N GLN A 15 -21.63 -19.89 13.42
CA GLN A 15 -21.19 -20.85 14.42
C GLN A 15 -19.90 -20.35 15.12
N PRO A 16 -19.84 -20.24 16.46
CA PRO A 16 -18.59 -19.98 17.16
C PRO A 16 -17.73 -21.26 17.11
N LYS A 17 -16.61 -21.17 16.41
CA LYS A 17 -15.65 -22.28 16.26
C LYS A 17 -14.88 -22.42 17.57
N LYS A 18 -15.19 -23.46 18.36
CA LYS A 18 -14.38 -23.85 19.52
C LYS A 18 -12.97 -24.21 19.03
N TRP A 19 -11.95 -23.50 19.51
CA TRP A 19 -10.56 -23.91 19.36
C TRP A 19 -10.14 -24.63 20.63
N GLY A 20 -10.06 -25.96 20.56
CA GLY A 20 -9.40 -26.79 21.57
C GLY A 20 -8.14 -27.37 20.95
N GLY A 21 -6.97 -27.16 21.58
CA GLY A 21 -5.73 -27.74 21.09
C GLY A 21 -4.46 -27.09 21.65
N SER A 22 -4.13 -27.48 22.87
CA SER A 22 -2.88 -27.30 23.62
C SER A 22 -1.61 -27.50 22.79
N GLY A 23 -0.75 -26.48 22.72
CA GLY A 23 0.60 -26.55 22.19
C GLY A 23 1.53 -25.61 22.97
N ARG A 24 2.40 -26.19 23.79
CA ARG A 24 3.39 -25.52 24.64
C ARG A 24 4.34 -24.64 23.81
N GLY A 25 4.53 -23.38 24.23
CA GLY A 25 5.51 -22.46 23.64
C GLY A 25 5.13 -20.98 23.65
N ALA A 26 4.39 -20.50 24.67
CA ALA A 26 4.01 -19.09 24.77
C ALA A 26 5.09 -18.28 25.52
N ALA A 27 6.22 -18.04 24.86
CA ALA A 27 7.14 -16.98 25.29
C ALA A 27 6.66 -15.64 24.71
N ALA A 28 5.96 -14.89 25.57
CA ALA A 28 5.72 -13.45 25.47
C ALA A 28 5.00 -12.94 24.21
N ALA A 29 3.72 -13.30 24.02
CA ALA A 29 2.81 -12.51 23.21
C ALA A 29 2.38 -11.26 24.01
N MET A 30 3.22 -10.22 24.02
CA MET A 30 2.67 -8.88 24.29
C MET A 30 1.68 -8.57 23.16
N THR A 31 0.54 -7.99 23.50
CA THR A 31 -0.60 -7.79 22.60
C THR A 31 -0.29 -6.74 21.54
N GLU A 32 0.48 -7.15 20.54
CA GLU A 32 0.83 -6.35 19.39
C GLU A 32 -0.34 -6.37 18.40
N VAL A 33 -0.97 -5.22 18.22
CA VAL A 33 -2.03 -5.04 17.23
C VAL A 33 -1.36 -4.85 15.86
N LEU A 34 -1.80 -5.57 14.84
CA LEU A 34 -1.27 -5.49 13.48
C LEU A 34 -2.39 -5.07 12.54
N ARG A 35 -2.23 -3.93 11.86
CA ARG A 35 -3.24 -3.39 10.96
C ARG A 35 -2.88 -3.66 9.51
N CYS A 36 -3.78 -4.35 8.79
CA CYS A 36 -3.57 -4.62 7.36
C CYS A 36 -3.84 -3.36 6.51
N ALA A 37 -2.92 -2.99 5.60
CA ALA A 37 -3.11 -1.82 4.73
C ALA A 37 -4.25 -1.96 3.73
N ALA A 38 -4.40 -3.13 3.11
CA ALA A 38 -5.46 -3.36 2.14
C ALA A 38 -6.84 -3.47 2.80
N CYS A 39 -6.91 -4.08 3.99
CA CYS A 39 -8.19 -4.35 4.64
C CYS A 39 -8.60 -3.32 5.69
N VAL A 40 -7.64 -2.61 6.28
CA VAL A 40 -7.82 -1.70 7.41
C VAL A 40 -8.46 -2.44 8.60
N VAL A 41 -8.06 -3.69 8.81
CA VAL A 41 -8.52 -4.56 9.89
C VAL A 41 -7.37 -4.78 10.86
N ASP A 42 -7.68 -4.64 12.14
CA ASP A 42 -6.76 -4.83 13.24
C ASP A 42 -6.78 -6.30 13.68
N SER A 43 -5.61 -6.93 13.65
CA SER A 43 -5.41 -8.31 14.09
C SER A 43 -4.65 -8.31 15.39
N GLN A 44 -5.17 -9.02 16.40
CA GLN A 44 -4.48 -9.22 17.67
C GLN A 44 -3.44 -10.34 17.49
N GLY A 45 -2.19 -9.96 17.24
CA GLY A 45 -1.08 -10.88 17.07
C GLY A 45 -0.85 -11.40 15.63
N GLU A 46 0.37 -11.91 15.42
CA GLU A 46 0.87 -12.34 14.11
C GLU A 46 0.11 -13.53 13.52
N THR A 47 -0.35 -14.46 14.35
CA THR A 47 -1.05 -15.67 13.89
C THR A 47 -2.41 -15.31 13.27
N SER A 48 -3.17 -14.42 13.92
CA SER A 48 -4.41 -13.89 13.38
C SER A 48 -4.18 -13.07 12.11
N PHE A 49 -3.09 -12.31 12.05
CA PHE A 49 -2.72 -11.56 10.85
C PHE A 49 -2.36 -12.48 9.67
N LEU A 50 -1.59 -13.56 9.90
CA LEU A 50 -1.28 -14.57 8.90
C LEU A 50 -2.54 -15.26 8.35
N GLN A 51 -3.47 -15.61 9.23
CA GLN A 51 -4.76 -16.17 8.82
C GLN A 51 -5.58 -15.15 8.01
N HIS A 52 -5.54 -13.87 8.38
CA HIS A 52 -6.21 -12.80 7.67
C HIS A 52 -5.70 -12.65 6.23
N ILE A 53 -4.38 -12.51 6.03
CA ILE A 53 -3.79 -12.26 4.70
C ILE A 53 -3.91 -13.45 3.74
N ASN A 54 -4.00 -14.67 4.29
CA ASN A 54 -4.26 -15.89 3.54
C ASN A 54 -5.77 -16.14 3.32
N GLY A 55 -6.62 -15.31 3.93
CA GLY A 55 -8.07 -15.44 3.85
C GLY A 55 -8.66 -14.98 2.51
N ARG A 56 -9.77 -15.60 2.11
CA ARG A 56 -10.53 -15.22 0.90
C ARG A 56 -11.02 -13.76 0.94
N ALA A 57 -11.39 -13.26 2.12
CA ALA A 57 -11.84 -11.88 2.28
C ALA A 57 -10.74 -10.88 1.90
N HIS A 58 -9.51 -11.16 2.35
CA HIS A 58 -8.33 -10.36 2.00
C HIS A 58 -8.05 -10.40 0.50
N ALA A 59 -7.97 -11.60 -0.09
CA ALA A 59 -7.68 -11.77 -1.51
C ALA A 59 -8.67 -11.00 -2.42
N ARG A 60 -9.95 -10.92 -2.02
CA ARG A 60 -10.96 -10.13 -2.77
C ARG A 60 -10.70 -8.62 -2.71
N LYS A 61 -10.24 -8.09 -1.58
CA LYS A 61 -10.02 -6.65 -1.39
C LYS A 61 -8.65 -6.21 -1.92
N ALA A 62 -7.60 -6.98 -1.63
CA ALA A 62 -6.23 -6.71 -2.07
C ALA A 62 -5.95 -7.15 -3.52
N ARG A 63 -6.89 -7.88 -4.14
CA ARG A 63 -6.76 -8.55 -5.46
C ARG A 63 -5.59 -9.54 -5.57
N ARG A 64 -4.91 -9.84 -4.46
CA ARG A 64 -3.85 -10.83 -4.35
C ARG A 64 -3.87 -11.46 -2.95
N PRO A 65 -3.57 -12.75 -2.81
CA PRO A 65 -3.30 -13.36 -1.51
C PRO A 65 -1.91 -12.92 -1.00
N GLY A 66 -1.75 -12.86 0.32
CA GLY A 66 -0.45 -12.61 0.95
C GLY A 66 -0.28 -11.19 1.52
N PHE A 67 0.97 -10.82 1.79
CA PHE A 67 1.27 -9.58 2.49
C PHE A 67 1.01 -8.35 1.61
N ALA A 68 0.24 -7.41 2.13
CA ALA A 68 -0.20 -6.20 1.42
C ALA A 68 0.20 -4.91 2.14
N GLY A 69 1.19 -4.96 3.03
CA GLY A 69 1.64 -3.83 3.84
C GLY A 69 1.05 -3.83 5.26
N LEU A 70 1.77 -3.16 6.17
CA LEU A 70 1.37 -2.95 7.56
C LEU A 70 1.14 -1.45 7.80
N LEU A 71 0.06 -1.11 8.49
CA LEU A 71 -0.16 0.24 9.00
C LEU A 71 0.31 0.34 10.44
N PRO A 72 0.74 1.54 10.88
CA PRO A 72 0.88 1.83 12.29
C PRO A 72 -0.47 1.69 12.99
N ASN A 73 -0.43 1.28 14.25
CA ASN A 73 -1.60 1.38 15.12
C ASN A 73 -1.90 2.85 15.46
N ASP A 74 -2.98 3.12 16.20
CA ASP A 74 -3.34 4.48 16.61
C ASP A 74 -2.25 5.18 17.44
N MET A 75 -1.33 4.40 18.02
CA MET A 75 -0.13 4.88 18.73
C MET A 75 1.04 5.26 17.79
N GLY A 76 0.88 5.13 16.47
CA GLY A 76 1.94 5.38 15.48
C GLY A 76 3.08 4.36 15.48
N VAL A 77 2.98 3.32 16.30
CA VAL A 77 4.01 2.27 16.44
C VAL A 77 3.64 1.06 15.59
N ILE A 78 4.60 0.59 14.79
CA ILE A 78 4.55 -0.72 14.11
C ILE A 78 5.25 -1.72 15.04
N PRO A 79 4.54 -2.71 15.61
CA PRO A 79 5.17 -3.69 16.49
C PRO A 79 6.23 -4.57 15.79
N GLU A 80 7.09 -5.19 16.59
CA GLU A 80 8.18 -6.01 16.07
C GLU A 80 7.66 -7.35 15.54
N LEU A 81 7.83 -7.57 14.24
CA LEU A 81 7.47 -8.85 13.62
C LEU A 81 8.50 -9.93 14.00
N ARG A 82 8.06 -10.91 14.80
CA ARG A 82 8.84 -12.11 15.17
C ARG A 82 8.82 -13.15 14.07
N HIS A 83 7.72 -13.24 13.32
CA HIS A 83 7.61 -14.24 12.27
C HIS A 83 8.52 -13.91 11.08
N PRO A 84 9.47 -14.79 10.69
CA PRO A 84 10.49 -14.47 9.69
C PRO A 84 9.89 -14.15 8.32
N GLN A 85 8.80 -14.83 7.93
CA GLN A 85 8.12 -14.55 6.67
C GLN A 85 7.45 -13.17 6.65
N LEU A 86 6.83 -12.74 7.75
CA LEU A 86 6.22 -11.43 7.84
C LEU A 86 7.27 -10.34 7.85
N ARG A 87 8.39 -10.57 8.54
CA ARG A 87 9.54 -9.66 8.56
C ARG A 87 10.15 -9.48 7.18
N ALA A 88 10.39 -10.58 6.45
CA ALA A 88 10.90 -10.52 5.08
C ALA A 88 9.94 -9.80 4.14
N ALA A 89 8.63 -10.07 4.26
CA ALA A 89 7.62 -9.39 3.48
C ALA A 89 7.52 -7.90 3.83
N ALA A 90 7.52 -7.53 5.11
CA ALA A 90 7.51 -6.15 5.54
C ALA A 90 8.75 -5.39 5.03
N ALA A 91 9.94 -6.01 5.13
CA ALA A 91 11.18 -5.45 4.58
C ALA A 91 11.11 -5.24 3.06
N ALA A 92 10.53 -6.17 2.31
CA ALA A 92 10.33 -6.02 0.86
C ALA A 92 9.41 -4.84 0.50
N TRP A 93 8.53 -4.44 1.42
CA TRP A 93 7.65 -3.28 1.28
C TRP A 93 8.26 -1.99 1.89
N GLY A 94 9.51 -2.02 2.34
CA GLY A 94 10.16 -0.88 2.99
C GLY A 94 9.73 -0.65 4.44
N HIS A 95 8.94 -1.56 5.02
CA HIS A 95 8.58 -1.56 6.43
C HIS A 95 9.61 -2.41 7.19
N SER A 96 10.75 -1.85 7.55
CA SER A 96 11.66 -2.54 8.46
C SER A 96 11.11 -2.42 9.89
N SER A 97 10.82 -3.56 10.52
CA SER A 97 10.54 -3.62 11.97
C SER A 97 11.74 -3.19 12.83
N ASN A 98 12.88 -2.90 12.19
CA ASN A 98 14.11 -2.41 12.79
C ASN A 98 14.25 -0.88 12.72
N GLN A 99 13.22 -0.13 12.27
CA GLN A 99 13.19 1.30 12.57
C GLN A 99 13.06 1.41 14.09
N GLY A 100 14.17 1.73 14.75
CA GLY A 100 14.32 1.68 16.20
C GLY A 100 13.09 2.23 16.91
N VAL A 101 12.69 1.51 17.96
CA VAL A 101 11.59 1.87 18.88
C VAL A 101 11.58 3.38 19.10
N GLY A 102 10.58 4.09 18.55
CA GLY A 102 10.42 5.53 18.74
C GLY A 102 10.74 6.44 17.56
N ALA A 103 11.16 5.93 16.40
CA ALA A 103 11.19 6.74 15.18
C ALA A 103 9.72 6.96 14.70
N PRO A 104 9.24 8.20 14.57
CA PRO A 104 7.94 8.45 13.97
C PRO A 104 7.94 7.85 12.56
N TRP A 105 6.84 7.19 12.18
CA TRP A 105 6.64 6.76 10.79
C TRP A 105 6.72 8.00 9.89
N THR A 106 7.89 8.26 9.34
CA THR A 106 8.06 9.24 8.27
C THR A 106 7.89 8.45 6.99
N PRO A 107 6.83 8.69 6.19
CA PRO A 107 6.80 8.13 4.84
C PRO A 107 8.09 8.60 4.17
N GLU A 108 8.81 7.71 3.48
CA GLU A 108 9.99 8.12 2.73
C GLU A 108 9.53 9.09 1.64
N VAL A 109 9.65 10.39 1.91
CA VAL A 109 9.31 11.44 0.96
C VAL A 109 10.44 11.46 -0.04
N ARG A 110 10.34 10.59 -1.05
CA ARG A 110 11.23 10.65 -2.20
C ARG A 110 10.93 11.96 -2.90
N ALA A 111 11.83 12.93 -2.78
CA ALA A 111 11.71 14.21 -3.46
C ALA A 111 11.61 13.94 -4.97
N VAL A 112 10.40 14.10 -5.51
CA VAL A 112 10.20 14.08 -6.96
C VAL A 112 10.59 15.47 -7.42
N ALA A 113 11.69 15.58 -8.16
CA ALA A 113 12.04 16.84 -8.80
C ALA A 113 10.96 17.14 -9.85
N PHE A 114 10.07 18.09 -9.54
CA PHE A 114 9.12 18.59 -10.53
C PHE A 114 9.88 19.42 -11.57
N PRO A 115 9.51 19.34 -12.86
CA PRO A 115 10.00 20.29 -13.85
C PRO A 115 9.74 21.72 -13.37
N SER A 116 10.69 22.63 -13.58
CA SER A 116 10.63 24.02 -13.08
C SER A 116 9.36 24.76 -13.49
N ASP A 117 8.79 24.41 -14.66
CA ASP A 117 7.54 24.97 -15.16
C ASP A 117 6.34 24.62 -14.27
N VAL A 118 6.29 23.42 -13.71
CA VAL A 118 5.21 22.96 -12.82
C VAL A 118 5.27 23.71 -11.49
N GLU A 119 6.48 23.91 -10.96
CA GLU A 119 6.69 24.67 -9.73
C GLU A 119 6.33 26.15 -9.90
N ALA A 120 6.72 26.76 -11.03
CA ALA A 120 6.36 28.13 -11.36
C ALA A 120 4.85 28.32 -11.50
N GLN A 121 4.15 27.36 -12.13
CA GLN A 121 2.70 27.37 -12.24
C GLN A 121 2.02 27.31 -10.86
N ALA A 122 2.47 26.39 -9.99
CA ALA A 122 1.91 26.23 -8.64
C ALA A 122 2.07 27.48 -7.77
N ARG A 123 3.25 28.12 -7.79
CA ARG A 123 3.50 29.38 -7.06
C ARG A 123 2.57 30.49 -7.50
N ARG A 124 2.26 30.58 -8.81
CA ARG A 124 1.35 31.59 -9.35
C ARG A 124 -0.09 31.34 -8.92
N THR A 125 -0.55 30.10 -8.96
CA THR A 125 -1.90 29.74 -8.50
C THR A 125 -2.08 30.10 -7.02
N LEU A 126 -1.09 29.81 -6.17
CA LEU A 126 -1.11 30.21 -4.76
C LEU A 126 -1.08 31.73 -4.56
N ALA A 127 -0.40 32.45 -5.45
CA ALA A 127 -0.36 33.91 -5.45
C ALA A 127 -1.59 34.57 -6.13
N GLY A 128 -2.59 33.79 -6.57
CA GLY A 128 -3.76 34.32 -7.29
C GLY A 128 -3.43 34.89 -8.68
N LEU A 129 -2.26 34.57 -9.23
CA LEU A 129 -1.81 35.03 -10.54
C LEU A 129 -2.32 34.09 -11.64
N PRO A 130 -2.68 34.63 -12.82
CA PRO A 130 -3.13 33.81 -13.94
C PRO A 130 -2.01 32.86 -14.41
N PRO A 131 -2.38 31.69 -14.96
CA PRO A 131 -1.42 30.71 -15.46
C PRO A 131 -0.52 31.30 -16.54
N ILE A 132 0.71 30.82 -16.62
CA ILE A 132 1.64 31.26 -17.67
C ILE A 132 1.11 30.68 -18.98
N SER A 133 0.65 31.56 -19.87
CA SER A 133 0.35 31.19 -21.25
C SER A 133 1.67 31.03 -21.99
N TYR A 134 2.22 29.82 -21.99
CA TYR A 134 3.39 29.53 -22.80
C TYR A 134 3.00 29.62 -24.28
N PRO A 135 3.76 30.33 -25.13
CA PRO A 135 3.52 30.31 -26.56
C PRO A 135 3.65 28.87 -27.04
N ALA A 136 2.70 28.42 -27.87
CA ALA A 136 2.69 27.08 -28.43
C ALA A 136 4.08 26.77 -29.01
N ARG A 137 4.78 25.80 -28.41
CA ARG A 137 6.09 25.35 -28.87
C ARG A 137 5.88 24.80 -30.27
N THR A 138 6.25 25.58 -31.29
CA THR A 138 6.23 25.12 -32.67
C THR A 138 7.24 23.98 -32.74
N HIS A 139 6.75 22.76 -32.97
CA HIS A 139 7.59 21.60 -33.25
C HIS A 139 8.35 21.88 -34.55
N THR A 140 9.56 22.42 -34.45
CA THR A 140 10.47 22.48 -35.59
C THR A 140 10.93 21.05 -35.86
N LYS A 141 10.34 20.45 -36.90
CA LYS A 141 10.68 19.14 -37.42
C LYS A 141 12.14 19.21 -37.90
N GLY A 142 13.07 18.75 -37.05
CA GLY A 142 14.49 18.66 -37.36
C GLY A 142 14.71 17.77 -38.57
N SER A 143 14.90 18.40 -39.73
CA SER A 143 15.24 17.77 -40.99
C SER A 143 16.68 17.25 -40.92
N SER A 144 16.85 15.99 -40.50
CA SER A 144 18.13 15.28 -40.58
C SER A 144 18.46 14.99 -42.05
N ARG A 145 19.17 15.92 -42.68
CA ARG A 145 19.82 15.73 -43.98
C ARG A 145 21.09 14.91 -43.75
N SER A 146 21.04 13.61 -43.97
CA SER A 146 22.22 12.76 -44.13
C SER A 146 22.83 13.04 -45.50
N GLY A 147 23.79 13.97 -45.54
CA GLY A 147 24.63 14.21 -46.71
C GLY A 147 25.60 13.06 -46.90
N GLY A 148 25.52 12.39 -48.06
CA GLY A 148 26.55 11.47 -48.51
C GLY A 148 27.85 12.20 -48.87
N GLY A 149 28.96 11.50 -48.71
CA GLY A 149 30.29 11.93 -49.13
C GLY A 149 31.09 10.73 -49.61
N SER A 150 31.05 10.50 -50.92
CA SER A 150 31.98 9.66 -51.68
C SER A 150 33.40 10.22 -51.63
N ARG A 151 34.39 9.32 -51.83
CA ARG A 151 35.80 9.48 -52.28
C ARG A 151 36.68 8.54 -51.46
N GLU A 152 37.63 7.77 -51.99
CA GLU A 152 38.23 7.56 -53.31
C GLU A 152 38.82 6.14 -53.31
#